data_AF-A0A949GFE6-F1
#
_entry.id   AF-A0A949GFE6-F1
#
_cell.length_a   1.000
_cell.length_b   1.000
_cell.length_c   1.000
_cell.angle_alpha   90.00
_cell.angle_beta   90.00
_cell.angle_gamma   90.00
#
_symmetry.space_group_name_H-M   'P 1'
#
loop_
_entity.id
_entity.type
_entity.pdbx_description
1 polymer ?
#
loop_
_entity_poly.entity_id
_entity_poly.type
_entity_poly.pdbx_seq_one_letter_code
_entity_poly.pdbx_strand_id
1 'polypeptide(L)'
;MPTIVMKFGGTSVADLKRIENAAGKVAREIERGNSCAVVVSAMAGVTNQLVGWVNELNPEYDAREYDAVVATGEQVTAGLMALALQKKGIKARSWQGWQAGVISTTAHGRARIQDIEADRLEDAISKGEVPVIAGFQGVTTGGRITTLGRGGSDTSAVAFAAALNADRCDIYTDVDGVYTTDPRIVKEARKIDRISFEEMLEMASVGSKVLQIRSV
;
A
#
# COMPACT_ATOMS: atom_id res chain seq x y z
N MET A 1 11.92 -11.00 16.36
CA MET A 1 10.55 -11.35 15.94
C MET A 1 10.48 -11.10 14.45
N PRO A 2 9.89 -12.00 13.66
CA PRO A 2 9.75 -11.78 12.22
C PRO A 2 8.95 -10.50 11.95
N THR A 3 9.37 -9.71 10.96
CA THR A 3 8.65 -8.52 10.52
C THR A 3 7.89 -8.84 9.25
N ILE A 4 6.58 -8.57 9.26
CA ILE A 4 5.70 -8.80 8.12
C ILE A 4 5.16 -7.45 7.65
N VAL A 5 5.34 -7.15 6.36
CA VAL A 5 4.64 -6.04 5.72
C VAL A 5 3.33 -6.56 5.15
N MET A 6 2.21 -5.97 5.54
CA MET A 6 0.87 -6.36 5.11
C MET A 6 0.21 -5.23 4.34
N LYS A 7 0.02 -5.39 3.03
CA LYS A 7 -0.63 -4.40 2.19
C LYS A 7 -2.10 -4.73 1.97
N PHE A 8 -2.98 -3.76 2.16
CA PHE A 8 -4.41 -3.88 1.85
C PHE A 8 -4.80 -2.95 0.69
N GLY A 9 -5.24 -3.54 -0.43
CA GLY A 9 -5.76 -2.81 -1.58
C GLY A 9 -7.12 -2.15 -1.31
N GLY A 10 -7.52 -1.21 -2.17
CA GLY A 10 -8.72 -0.39 -1.94
C GLY A 10 -10.02 -1.17 -1.78
N THR A 11 -10.15 -2.33 -2.44
CA THR A 11 -11.29 -3.24 -2.23
C THR A 11 -11.24 -3.89 -0.85
N SER A 12 -10.06 -4.23 -0.33
CA SER A 12 -9.88 -4.80 1.02
C SER A 12 -10.18 -3.80 2.14
N VAL A 13 -10.27 -2.50 1.83
CA VAL A 13 -10.57 -1.40 2.76
C VAL A 13 -11.72 -0.52 2.27
N ALA A 14 -12.61 -1.05 1.43
CA ALA A 14 -13.64 -0.25 0.75
C ALA A 14 -14.66 0.42 1.69
N ASP A 15 -14.84 -0.12 2.89
CA ASP A 15 -15.78 0.35 3.91
C ASP A 15 -15.24 0.04 5.32
N LEU A 16 -15.87 0.62 6.35
CA LEU A 16 -15.44 0.44 7.74
C LEU A 16 -15.44 -1.02 8.19
N LYS A 17 -16.39 -1.84 7.72
CA LYS A 17 -16.47 -3.27 8.06
C LYS A 17 -15.29 -4.03 7.44
N ARG A 18 -14.90 -3.69 6.21
CA ARG A 18 -13.71 -4.25 5.56
C ARG A 18 -12.43 -3.82 6.25
N ILE A 19 -12.33 -2.57 6.70
CA ILE A 19 -11.20 -2.10 7.52
C ILE A 19 -11.12 -2.89 8.84
N GLU A 20 -12.23 -3.10 9.55
CA GLU A 20 -12.24 -3.94 10.76
C GLU A 20 -11.82 -5.40 10.48
N ASN A 21 -12.25 -5.97 9.34
CA ASN A 21 -11.85 -7.30 8.91
C ASN A 21 -10.35 -7.37 8.55
N ALA A 22 -9.79 -6.32 7.97
CA ALA A 22 -8.36 -6.21 7.66
C ALA A 22 -7.53 -6.06 8.95
N ALA A 23 -7.95 -5.20 9.88
CA ALA A 23 -7.36 -5.09 11.21
C ALA A 23 -7.38 -6.44 11.96
N GLY A 24 -8.44 -7.25 11.78
CA GLY A 24 -8.49 -8.61 12.32
C GLY A 24 -7.46 -9.58 11.72
N LYS A 25 -7.03 -9.37 10.47
CA LYS A 25 -5.92 -10.16 9.87
C LYS A 25 -4.59 -9.77 10.50
N VAL A 26 -4.35 -8.48 10.68
CA VAL A 26 -3.15 -7.96 11.35
C VAL A 26 -3.07 -8.46 12.79
N ALA A 27 -4.19 -8.42 13.54
CA ALA A 27 -4.26 -8.93 14.91
C ALA A 27 -3.82 -10.39 15.02
N ARG A 28 -4.26 -11.25 14.08
CA ARG A 28 -3.86 -12.66 14.04
C ARG A 28 -2.37 -12.87 13.78
N GLU A 29 -1.72 -12.01 12.99
CA GLU A 29 -0.26 -12.10 12.79
C GLU A 29 0.48 -11.69 14.07
N ILE A 30 -0.01 -10.69 14.79
CA ILE A 30 0.55 -10.29 16.09
C ILE A 30 0.38 -11.40 17.13
N GLU A 31 -0.80 -12.04 17.18
CA GLU A 31 -1.06 -13.21 18.04
C GLU A 31 -0.12 -14.39 17.73
N ARG A 32 0.38 -14.50 16.49
CA ARG A 32 1.38 -15.49 16.07
C ARG A 32 2.81 -15.11 16.47
N GLY A 33 3.02 -13.95 17.09
CA GLY A 33 4.33 -13.46 17.52
C GLY A 33 5.10 -12.66 16.47
N ASN A 34 4.42 -12.20 15.41
CA ASN A 34 5.04 -11.39 14.36
C ASN A 34 4.90 -9.89 14.66
N SER A 35 5.95 -9.13 14.34
CA SER A 35 5.87 -7.68 14.18
C SER A 35 5.23 -7.36 12.84
N CYS A 36 4.35 -6.36 12.79
CA CYS A 36 3.63 -6.01 11.56
C CYS A 36 3.83 -4.55 11.20
N ALA A 37 4.07 -4.27 9.91
CA ALA A 37 3.91 -2.95 9.30
C ALA A 37 2.79 -3.03 8.26
N VAL A 38 1.82 -2.13 8.32
CA VAL A 38 0.63 -2.18 7.47
C VAL A 38 0.72 -1.09 6.41
N VAL A 39 0.51 -1.43 5.14
CA VAL A 39 0.39 -0.46 4.05
C VAL A 39 -1.05 -0.46 3.54
N VAL A 40 -1.65 0.72 3.40
CA VAL A 40 -3.03 0.82 2.90
C VAL A 40 -3.11 1.67 1.64
N SER A 41 -3.97 1.27 0.71
CA SER A 41 -4.46 2.13 -0.38
C SER A 41 -5.65 2.97 0.09
N ALA A 42 -6.05 3.97 -0.70
CA ALA A 42 -7.33 4.63 -0.49
C ALA A 42 -8.50 3.63 -0.58
N MET A 43 -9.59 3.92 0.13
CA MET A 43 -10.84 3.16 0.03
C MET A 43 -11.34 3.13 -1.43
N ALA A 44 -11.97 2.02 -1.83
CA ALA A 44 -12.44 1.83 -3.20
C ALA A 44 -13.27 3.01 -3.72
N GLY A 45 -12.93 3.52 -4.90
CA GLY A 45 -13.60 4.65 -5.55
C GLY A 45 -13.09 6.04 -5.13
N VAL A 46 -12.46 6.18 -3.95
CA VAL A 46 -12.03 7.49 -3.43
C VAL A 46 -10.97 8.14 -4.33
N THR A 47 -9.94 7.40 -4.75
CA THR A 47 -8.92 7.93 -5.67
C THR A 47 -9.54 8.44 -6.97
N ASN A 48 -10.51 7.70 -7.54
CA ASN A 48 -11.17 8.11 -8.78
C ASN A 48 -11.98 9.39 -8.60
N GLN A 49 -12.66 9.54 -7.46
CA GLN A 49 -13.38 10.76 -7.11
C GLN A 49 -12.43 11.95 -7.00
N LEU A 50 -11.31 11.79 -6.26
CA LEU A 50 -10.30 12.85 -6.09
C LEU A 50 -9.69 13.28 -7.43
N VAL A 51 -9.32 12.32 -8.28
CA VAL A 51 -8.84 12.58 -9.64
C VAL A 51 -9.91 13.27 -10.48
N GLY A 52 -11.17 12.86 -10.34
CA GLY A 52 -12.32 13.48 -10.99
C GLY A 52 -12.43 14.97 -10.67
N TRP A 53 -12.36 15.34 -9.39
CA TRP A 53 -12.41 16.74 -8.95
C TRP A 53 -11.26 17.57 -9.50
N VAL A 54 -10.03 17.03 -9.51
CA VAL A 54 -8.87 17.75 -10.07
C VAL A 54 -9.09 18.03 -11.57
N ASN A 55 -9.51 17.03 -12.33
CA ASN A 55 -9.76 17.15 -13.76
C ASN A 55 -10.92 18.09 -14.08
N GLU A 56 -12.01 18.03 -13.31
CA GLU A 56 -13.19 18.88 -13.49
C GLU A 56 -12.88 20.35 -13.16
N LEU A 57 -12.08 20.60 -12.13
CA LEU A 57 -11.72 21.95 -11.71
C LEU A 57 -10.77 22.63 -12.71
N ASN A 58 -9.73 21.93 -13.18
CA ASN A 58 -8.80 22.46 -14.16
C ASN A 58 -8.08 21.32 -14.89
N PRO A 59 -8.38 21.01 -16.17
CA PRO A 59 -7.70 19.96 -16.94
C PRO A 59 -6.19 20.17 -17.14
N GLU A 60 -5.70 21.42 -17.06
CA GLU A 60 -4.28 21.79 -17.17
C GLU A 60 -3.67 22.04 -15.77
N TYR A 61 -4.09 21.24 -14.79
CA TYR A 61 -3.65 21.36 -13.40
C TYR A 61 -2.13 21.21 -13.23
N ASP A 62 -1.61 21.85 -12.18
CA ASP A 62 -0.26 21.58 -11.70
C ASP A 62 -0.20 20.20 -11.03
N ALA A 63 0.68 19.33 -11.53
CA ALA A 63 0.86 17.97 -11.01
C ALA A 63 1.20 17.93 -9.50
N ARG A 64 1.78 18.99 -8.95
CA ARG A 64 2.07 19.10 -7.51
C ARG A 64 0.79 19.18 -6.68
N GLU A 65 -0.21 19.91 -7.17
CA GLU A 65 -1.50 20.03 -6.49
C GLU A 65 -2.36 18.77 -6.71
N TYR A 66 -2.22 18.13 -7.88
CA TYR A 66 -2.77 16.79 -8.09
C TYR A 66 -2.28 15.82 -7.01
N ASP A 67 -0.97 15.76 -6.76
CA ASP A 67 -0.40 14.88 -5.75
C ASP A 67 -0.89 15.22 -4.34
N ALA A 68 -1.00 16.51 -4.02
CA ALA A 68 -1.55 16.96 -2.74
C ALA A 68 -2.99 16.50 -2.52
N VAL A 69 -3.84 16.56 -3.55
CA VAL A 69 -5.25 16.14 -3.48
C VAL A 69 -5.36 14.62 -3.41
N VAL A 70 -4.74 13.89 -4.34
CA VAL A 70 -4.96 12.45 -4.48
C VAL A 70 -4.35 11.68 -3.31
N ALA A 71 -3.22 12.14 -2.76
CA ALA A 71 -2.61 11.53 -1.59
C ALA A 71 -3.53 11.45 -0.38
N THR A 72 -4.53 12.34 -0.25
CA THR A 72 -5.43 12.38 0.92
C THR A 72 -6.22 11.09 1.13
N GLY A 73 -6.51 10.34 0.07
CA GLY A 73 -7.28 9.09 0.16
C GLY A 73 -6.62 8.04 1.05
N GLU A 74 -5.30 7.84 0.89
CA GLU A 74 -4.52 6.94 1.73
C GLU A 74 -4.37 7.48 3.16
N GLN A 75 -4.30 8.81 3.36
CA GLN A 75 -4.20 9.40 4.70
C GLN A 75 -5.42 9.07 5.56
N VAL A 76 -6.61 9.23 4.98
CA VAL A 76 -7.88 8.87 5.63
C VAL A 76 -7.88 7.40 6.00
N THR A 77 -7.50 6.53 5.05
CA THR A 77 -7.56 5.08 5.24
C THR A 77 -6.55 4.61 6.29
N ALA A 78 -5.35 5.19 6.32
CA ALA A 78 -4.33 4.89 7.32
C ALA A 78 -4.79 5.27 8.73
N GLY A 79 -5.43 6.43 8.88
CA GLY A 79 -6.03 6.86 10.14
C GLY A 79 -7.13 5.90 10.62
N LEU A 80 -8.05 5.53 9.74
CA LEU A 80 -9.15 4.60 10.05
C LEU A 80 -8.65 3.21 10.44
N MET A 81 -7.65 2.67 9.72
CA MET A 81 -7.03 1.39 10.05
C MET A 81 -6.31 1.43 11.39
N ALA A 82 -5.57 2.50 11.69
CA ALA A 82 -4.92 2.67 12.99
C ALA A 82 -5.94 2.70 14.14
N LEU A 83 -7.08 3.38 13.97
CA LEU A 83 -8.18 3.39 14.94
C LEU A 83 -8.81 1.99 15.10
N ALA A 84 -8.99 1.25 14.00
CA ALA A 84 -9.53 -0.11 14.05
C ALA A 84 -8.61 -1.10 14.79
N LEU A 85 -7.28 -0.94 14.67
CA LEU A 85 -6.29 -1.70 15.44
C LEU A 85 -6.31 -1.29 16.92
N GLN A 86 -6.34 0.01 17.22
CA GLN A 86 -6.42 0.52 18.59
C GLN A 86 -7.68 0.04 19.32
N LYS A 87 -8.83 -0.02 18.62
CA LYS A 87 -10.09 -0.60 19.14
C LYS A 87 -9.93 -2.06 19.58
N LYS A 88 -8.95 -2.79 19.03
CA LYS A 88 -8.61 -4.17 19.39
C LYS A 88 -7.52 -4.26 20.47
N GLY A 89 -7.12 -3.14 21.06
CA GLY A 89 -6.03 -3.10 22.06
C GLY A 89 -4.63 -3.16 21.45
N ILE A 90 -4.50 -3.03 20.12
CA ILE A 90 -3.20 -3.04 19.45
C ILE A 90 -2.67 -1.61 19.39
N LYS A 91 -1.45 -1.40 19.89
CA LYS A 91 -0.76 -0.12 19.76
C LYS A 91 -0.45 0.12 18.28
N ALA A 92 -1.11 1.11 17.68
CA ALA A 92 -0.95 1.41 16.26
C ALA A 92 -1.00 2.92 16.00
N ARG A 93 -0.32 3.38 14.94
CA ARG A 93 -0.31 4.79 14.54
C ARG A 93 -0.28 4.90 13.02
N SER A 94 -0.95 5.92 12.47
CA SER A 94 -0.84 6.22 11.05
C SER A 94 0.45 6.99 10.74
N TRP A 95 1.06 6.67 9.61
CA TRP A 95 2.28 7.28 9.11
C TRP A 95 2.06 7.70 7.66
N GLN A 96 2.12 9.00 7.37
CA GLN A 96 2.09 9.50 6.00
C GLN A 96 3.45 9.31 5.32
N GLY A 97 3.50 9.34 3.98
CA GLY A 97 4.74 9.05 3.23
C GLY A 97 5.96 9.85 3.70
N TRP A 98 5.78 11.14 4.01
CA TRP A 98 6.85 12.01 4.54
C TRP A 98 7.22 11.74 6.01
N GLN A 99 6.30 11.18 6.80
CA GLN A 99 6.59 10.77 8.18
C GLN A 99 7.30 9.42 8.21
N ALA A 100 7.02 8.57 7.22
CA ALA A 100 7.58 7.24 7.02
C ALA A 100 8.91 7.24 6.25
N GLY A 101 9.48 8.41 5.95
CA GLY A 101 10.81 8.55 5.35
C GLY A 101 10.88 8.27 3.84
N VAL A 102 9.77 8.28 3.10
CA VAL A 102 9.77 7.94 1.66
C VAL A 102 10.29 9.10 0.81
N ILE A 103 11.56 9.03 0.42
CA ILE A 103 12.19 10.02 -0.47
C ILE A 103 11.95 9.61 -1.92
N SER A 104 11.53 10.58 -2.74
CA SER A 104 11.13 10.32 -4.12
C SER A 104 11.60 11.40 -5.09
N THR A 105 11.63 11.03 -6.37
CA THR A 105 11.92 11.95 -7.47
C THR A 105 10.84 13.04 -7.59
N THR A 106 11.15 14.15 -8.27
CA THR A 106 10.22 15.28 -8.51
C THR A 106 9.19 15.07 -9.63
N ALA A 107 9.10 13.87 -10.20
CA ALA A 107 8.13 13.55 -11.27
C ALA A 107 6.72 13.31 -10.71
N HIS A 108 6.04 14.39 -10.27
CA HIS A 108 4.70 14.36 -9.70
C HIS A 108 3.68 13.56 -10.52
N GLY A 109 2.78 12.85 -9.84
CA GLY A 109 1.82 11.90 -10.43
C GLY A 109 2.39 10.52 -10.79
N ARG A 110 3.72 10.38 -10.87
CA ARG A 110 4.41 9.14 -11.30
C ARG A 110 5.82 9.02 -10.74
N ALA A 111 6.05 9.53 -9.54
CA ALA A 111 7.35 9.60 -8.93
C ALA A 111 7.91 8.19 -8.67
N ARG A 112 9.24 8.09 -8.53
CA ARG A 112 9.93 6.88 -8.13
C ARG A 112 10.50 7.07 -6.74
N ILE A 113 10.40 6.03 -5.92
CA ILE A 113 11.08 5.97 -4.63
C ILE A 113 12.59 5.94 -4.91
N GLN A 114 13.32 6.85 -4.28
CA GLN A 114 14.78 6.89 -4.33
C GLN A 114 15.36 6.23 -3.09
N ASP A 115 14.74 6.46 -1.93
CA ASP A 115 15.17 5.90 -0.66
C ASP A 115 14.01 5.86 0.35
N ILE A 116 14.15 5.06 1.40
CA ILE A 116 13.25 5.03 2.55
C ILE A 116 14.07 5.07 3.84
N GLU A 117 14.02 6.21 4.53
CA GLU A 117 14.62 6.38 5.85
C GLU A 117 13.70 5.76 6.93
N ALA A 118 13.88 4.46 7.18
CA ALA A 118 12.97 3.66 8.00
C ALA A 118 13.23 3.71 9.53
N ASP A 119 14.28 4.38 10.00
CA ASP A 119 14.72 4.37 11.42
C ASP A 119 13.57 4.63 12.42
N ARG A 120 12.67 5.56 12.07
CA ARG A 120 11.52 5.92 12.92
C ARG A 120 10.47 4.82 12.98
N LEU A 121 10.29 4.09 11.88
CA LEU A 121 9.39 2.94 11.82
C LEU A 121 9.98 1.77 12.58
N GLU A 122 11.29 1.51 12.43
CA GLU A 122 12.00 0.47 13.18
C GLU A 122 11.91 0.71 14.69
N ASP A 123 12.14 1.94 15.15
CA ASP A 123 11.98 2.32 16.55
C ASP A 123 10.54 2.11 17.03
N ALA A 124 9.54 2.50 16.23
CA ALA A 124 8.13 2.27 16.56
C ALA A 124 7.81 0.77 16.70
N ILE A 125 8.25 -0.05 15.74
CA ILE A 125 8.08 -1.50 15.75
C ILE A 125 8.76 -2.13 16.96
N SER A 126 9.99 -1.69 17.31
CA SER A 126 10.71 -2.18 18.49
C SER A 126 9.96 -1.92 19.80
N LYS A 127 9.13 -0.87 19.84
CA LYS A 127 8.26 -0.49 20.96
C LYS A 127 6.87 -1.12 20.90
N GLY A 128 6.70 -2.15 20.07
CA GLY A 128 5.44 -2.89 19.87
C GLY A 128 4.33 -2.07 19.20
N GLU A 129 4.67 -0.98 18.51
CA GLU A 129 3.70 -0.23 17.71
C GLU A 129 3.60 -0.82 16.29
N VAL A 130 2.38 -0.91 15.77
CA VAL A 130 2.10 -1.24 14.37
C VAL A 130 2.02 0.06 13.57
N PRO A 131 3.02 0.38 12.72
CA PRO A 131 2.91 1.50 11.80
C PRO A 131 1.90 1.17 10.70
N VAL A 132 0.92 2.06 10.51
CA VAL A 132 -0.06 2.01 9.42
C VAL A 132 0.28 3.09 8.42
N ILE A 133 0.94 2.69 7.34
CA ILE A 133 1.55 3.56 6.36
C ILE A 133 0.57 3.85 5.23
N ALA A 134 0.39 5.13 4.91
CA ALA A 134 -0.26 5.56 3.68
C ALA A 134 0.63 5.18 2.49
N GLY A 135 0.24 4.16 1.73
CA GLY A 135 0.97 3.78 0.52
C GLY A 135 0.85 4.83 -0.57
N PHE A 136 1.44 4.58 -1.75
CA PHE A 136 1.33 5.44 -2.94
C PHE A 136 1.95 6.85 -2.82
N GLN A 137 2.26 7.31 -1.61
CA GLN A 137 2.85 8.62 -1.32
C GLN A 137 4.37 8.58 -1.28
N GLY A 138 4.99 9.71 -1.61
CA GLY A 138 6.39 10.02 -1.31
C GLY A 138 6.56 11.51 -0.98
N VAL A 139 7.79 11.92 -0.69
CA VAL A 139 8.16 13.32 -0.55
C VAL A 139 9.40 13.62 -1.39
N THR A 140 9.43 14.78 -2.03
CA THR A 140 10.64 15.30 -2.66
C THR A 140 11.63 15.77 -1.61
N THR A 141 12.91 15.91 -1.95
CA THR A 141 13.91 16.55 -1.08
C THR A 141 13.56 18.00 -0.71
N GLY A 142 12.72 18.67 -1.49
CA GLY A 142 12.17 19.99 -1.19
C GLY A 142 10.91 19.98 -0.30
N GLY A 143 10.49 18.82 0.22
CA GLY A 143 9.37 18.70 1.15
C GLY A 143 7.97 18.68 0.51
N ARG A 144 7.86 18.65 -0.82
CA ARG A 144 6.57 18.52 -1.53
C ARG A 144 6.15 17.06 -1.63
N ILE A 145 4.87 16.79 -1.39
CA ILE A 145 4.24 15.46 -1.54
C ILE A 145 4.31 15.03 -3.00
N THR A 146 4.61 13.76 -3.22
CA THR A 146 4.53 13.12 -4.53
C THR A 146 3.62 11.90 -4.48
N THR A 147 3.15 11.47 -5.65
CA THR A 147 2.51 10.17 -5.79
C THR A 147 3.25 9.26 -6.77
N LEU A 148 3.21 7.96 -6.50
CA LEU A 148 3.99 6.94 -7.22
C LEU A 148 3.32 6.41 -8.51
N GLY A 149 2.13 6.94 -8.83
CA GLY A 149 1.32 6.48 -9.95
C GLY A 149 0.55 5.18 -9.67
N ARG A 150 -0.03 4.60 -10.73
CA ARG A 150 -0.92 3.43 -10.61
C ARG A 150 -0.22 2.26 -9.92
N GLY A 151 -0.90 1.69 -8.92
CA GLY A 151 -0.40 0.61 -8.06
C GLY A 151 0.77 1.00 -7.17
N GLY A 152 0.96 2.30 -6.94
CA GLY A 152 1.99 2.81 -6.06
C GLY A 152 1.93 2.25 -4.63
N SER A 153 0.77 1.83 -4.12
CA SER A 153 0.70 1.16 -2.81
C SER A 153 1.39 -0.21 -2.78
N ASP A 154 1.38 -0.96 -3.89
CA ASP A 154 2.09 -2.24 -3.98
C ASP A 154 3.60 -1.98 -4.03
N THR A 155 4.04 -0.98 -4.81
CA THR A 155 5.44 -0.52 -4.82
C THR A 155 5.88 -0.04 -3.43
N SER A 156 5.04 0.71 -2.71
CA SER A 156 5.32 1.11 -1.33
C SER A 156 5.51 -0.12 -0.42
N ALA A 157 4.64 -1.12 -0.51
CA ALA A 157 4.72 -2.31 0.34
C ALA A 157 6.02 -3.09 0.14
N VAL A 158 6.44 -3.29 -1.11
CA VAL A 158 7.71 -3.96 -1.41
C VAL A 158 8.90 -3.11 -0.97
N ALA A 159 8.86 -1.79 -1.20
CA ALA A 159 9.93 -0.90 -0.78
C ALA A 159 10.07 -0.87 0.76
N PHE A 160 8.97 -0.83 1.51
CA PHE A 160 9.01 -0.92 2.97
C PHE A 160 9.44 -2.31 3.45
N ALA A 161 9.08 -3.38 2.75
CA ALA A 161 9.57 -4.72 3.09
C ALA A 161 11.09 -4.81 2.95
N ALA A 162 11.65 -4.22 1.89
CA ALA A 162 13.10 -4.12 1.73
C ALA A 162 13.73 -3.23 2.81
N ALA A 163 13.19 -2.02 3.04
CA ALA A 163 13.74 -1.07 3.99
C ALA A 163 13.71 -1.56 5.45
N LEU A 164 12.67 -2.30 5.83
CA LEU A 164 12.51 -2.87 7.19
C LEU A 164 13.13 -4.26 7.34
N ASN A 165 13.84 -4.77 6.32
CA ASN A 165 14.35 -6.14 6.27
C ASN A 165 13.29 -7.19 6.65
N ALA A 166 12.08 -7.04 6.09
CA ALA A 166 10.93 -7.87 6.41
C ALA A 166 11.09 -9.29 5.87
N ASP A 167 10.67 -10.28 6.65
CA ASP A 167 10.69 -11.69 6.26
C ASP A 167 9.66 -12.01 5.18
N ARG A 168 8.56 -11.24 5.14
CA ARG A 168 7.45 -11.46 4.20
C ARG A 168 6.72 -10.15 3.87
N CYS A 169 6.35 -9.99 2.61
CA CYS A 169 5.43 -8.96 2.15
C CYS A 169 4.14 -9.61 1.64
N ASP A 170 3.04 -9.42 2.38
CA ASP A 170 1.71 -9.95 2.04
C ASP A 170 0.88 -8.89 1.31
N ILE A 171 0.50 -9.19 0.08
CA ILE A 171 -0.38 -8.32 -0.73
C ILE A 171 -1.81 -8.86 -0.69
N TYR A 172 -2.69 -8.18 0.04
CA TYR A 172 -4.12 -8.49 0.09
C TYR A 172 -4.88 -7.68 -0.97
N THR A 173 -5.55 -8.41 -1.87
CA THR A 173 -6.36 -7.85 -2.96
C THR A 173 -7.71 -8.57 -3.08
N ASP A 174 -8.47 -8.29 -4.14
CA ASP A 174 -9.79 -8.87 -4.45
C ASP A 174 -9.74 -10.28 -5.04
N VAL A 175 -8.56 -10.79 -5.35
CA VAL A 175 -8.29 -12.18 -5.71
C VAL A 175 -7.52 -12.88 -4.59
N ASP A 176 -7.79 -14.17 -4.41
CA ASP A 176 -7.16 -14.99 -3.37
C ASP A 176 -5.81 -15.59 -3.80
N GLY A 177 -5.27 -15.18 -4.95
CA GLY A 177 -3.96 -15.58 -5.46
C GLY A 177 -3.76 -15.23 -6.93
N VAL A 178 -2.63 -15.67 -7.47
CA VAL A 178 -2.38 -15.65 -8.92
C VAL A 178 -3.00 -16.90 -9.54
N TYR A 179 -3.68 -16.73 -10.66
CA TYR A 179 -4.30 -17.82 -11.41
C TYR A 179 -3.57 -18.01 -12.73
N THR A 180 -3.63 -19.23 -13.26
CA THR A 180 -3.12 -19.60 -14.60
C THR A 180 -3.61 -18.70 -15.73
N THR A 181 -4.79 -18.09 -15.59
CA THR A 181 -5.34 -17.05 -16.47
C THR A 181 -6.42 -16.26 -15.72
N ASP A 182 -7.06 -15.25 -16.33
CA ASP A 182 -8.14 -14.47 -15.68
C ASP A 182 -9.37 -15.37 -15.42
N PRO A 183 -9.71 -15.67 -14.15
CA PRO A 183 -10.81 -16.56 -13.81
C PRO A 183 -12.19 -15.98 -14.17
N ARG A 184 -12.27 -14.68 -14.47
CA ARG A 184 -13.51 -14.04 -14.96
C ARG A 184 -13.78 -14.35 -16.43
N ILE A 185 -12.74 -14.73 -17.18
CA ILE A 185 -12.81 -15.08 -18.60
C ILE A 185 -12.86 -16.60 -18.75
N VAL A 186 -11.99 -17.32 -18.04
CA VAL A 186 -11.88 -18.79 -18.12
C VAL A 186 -12.18 -19.40 -16.76
N LYS A 187 -13.29 -20.14 -16.64
CA LYS A 187 -13.77 -20.68 -15.35
C LYS A 187 -12.89 -21.80 -14.80
N GLU A 188 -12.14 -22.47 -15.68
CA GLU A 188 -11.21 -23.55 -15.37
C GLU A 188 -9.85 -23.05 -14.86
N ALA A 189 -9.67 -21.73 -14.76
CA ALA A 189 -8.45 -21.12 -14.23
C ALA A 189 -8.14 -21.68 -12.83
N ARG A 190 -6.94 -22.23 -12.68
CA ARG A 190 -6.44 -22.77 -11.42
C ARG A 190 -5.53 -21.77 -10.73
N LYS A 191 -5.62 -21.70 -9.41
CA LYS A 191 -4.70 -20.95 -8.56
C LYS A 191 -3.31 -21.59 -8.61
N ILE A 192 -2.30 -20.74 -8.71
CA ILE A 192 -0.89 -21.12 -8.72
C ILE A 192 -0.39 -21.06 -7.28
N ASP A 193 0.13 -22.18 -6.77
CA ASP A 193 0.60 -22.27 -5.37
C ASP A 193 1.91 -21.51 -5.15
N ARG A 194 2.81 -21.53 -6.14
CA ARG A 194 4.11 -20.85 -6.13
C ARG A 194 4.48 -20.42 -7.55
N ILE A 195 4.99 -19.20 -7.67
CA ILE A 195 5.47 -18.61 -8.92
C ILE A 195 6.77 -17.88 -8.65
N SER A 196 7.72 -17.94 -9.57
CA SER A 196 8.97 -17.18 -9.49
C SER A 196 8.76 -15.71 -9.86
N PHE A 197 9.71 -14.85 -9.47
CA PHE A 197 9.69 -13.44 -9.84
C PHE A 197 9.70 -13.24 -11.36
N GLU A 198 10.51 -14.01 -12.10
CA GLU A 198 10.60 -13.93 -13.57
C GLU A 198 9.27 -14.28 -14.23
N GLU A 199 8.63 -15.39 -13.83
CA GLU A 199 7.32 -15.78 -14.35
C GLU A 199 6.24 -14.75 -14.03
N MET A 200 6.27 -14.18 -12.82
CA MET A 200 5.29 -13.16 -12.42
C MET A 200 5.52 -11.83 -13.17
N LEU A 201 6.76 -11.46 -13.48
CA LEU A 201 7.10 -10.31 -14.31
C LEU A 201 6.54 -10.48 -15.72
N GLU A 202 6.74 -11.65 -16.33
CA GLU A 202 6.19 -11.98 -17.65
C GLU A 202 4.66 -11.88 -17.64
N MET A 203 4.01 -12.49 -16.64
CA MET A 203 2.54 -12.44 -16.51
C MET A 203 2.01 -11.01 -16.29
N ALA A 204 2.68 -10.21 -15.47
CA ALA A 204 2.31 -8.81 -15.25
C ALA A 204 2.52 -7.96 -16.52
N SER A 205 3.55 -8.26 -17.31
CA SER A 205 3.84 -7.56 -18.57
C SER A 205 2.77 -7.78 -19.64
N VAL A 206 2.19 -8.98 -19.70
CA VAL A 206 1.14 -9.35 -20.67
C VAL A 206 -0.29 -9.05 -20.18
N GLY A 207 -0.43 -8.36 -19.03
CA GLY A 207 -1.71 -7.79 -18.61
C GLY A 207 -2.38 -8.45 -17.40
N SER A 208 -1.67 -9.30 -16.63
CA SER A 208 -2.17 -9.72 -15.31
C SER A 208 -2.38 -8.48 -14.43
N LYS A 209 -3.61 -8.30 -13.96
CA LYS A 209 -3.99 -7.16 -13.10
C LYS A 209 -3.77 -7.41 -11.60
N VAL A 210 -3.17 -8.54 -11.24
CA VAL A 210 -3.05 -8.98 -9.84
C VAL A 210 -1.92 -8.23 -9.10
N LEU A 211 -0.77 -8.03 -9.76
CA LEU A 211 0.37 -7.25 -9.25
C LEU A 211 0.86 -6.30 -10.34
N GLN A 212 1.37 -5.13 -9.93
CA GLN A 212 2.07 -4.25 -10.87
C GLN A 212 3.50 -4.73 -11.09
N ILE A 213 4.01 -4.58 -12.31
CA ILE A 213 5.40 -4.94 -12.68
C ILE A 213 6.43 -4.32 -11.73
N ARG A 214 6.18 -3.09 -11.25
CA ARG A 214 7.09 -2.37 -10.33
C ARG A 214 7.11 -2.92 -8.91
N SER A 215 6.24 -3.87 -8.58
CA SER A 215 6.13 -4.50 -7.27
C SER A 215 6.36 -6.01 -7.32
N VAL A 216 6.83 -6.53 -8.46
CA VAL A 216 7.29 -7.93 -8.59
C VAL A 216 8.79 -7.95 -8.39
#